data_AF-A0A314Y0T8-F1
#
_entry.id   AF-A0A314Y0T8-F1
#
_cell.length_a   1.000
_cell.length_b   1.000
_cell.length_c   1.000
_cell.angle_alpha   90.00
_cell.angle_beta   90.00
_cell.angle_gamma   90.00
#
_symmetry.space_group_name_H-M   'P 1'
#
loop_
_entity.id
_entity.type
_entity.pdbx_description
1 polymer ?
#
loop_
_entity_poly.entity_id
_entity_poly.type
_entity_poly.pdbx_seq_one_letter_code
_entity_poly.pdbx_strand_id
1 'polypeptide(L)' 'MAKKRCPKMLVAAHGPITAAGAHMLGVRVDLVSSQFDSFQGVVDALHTEISRLS' A
#
# COMPACT_ATOMS: atom_id res chain seq x y z
N MET A 1 -2.23 -6.76 -13.39
CA MET A 1 -1.76 -5.84 -12.33
C MET A 1 -2.56 -4.55 -12.35
N ALA A 2 -3.36 -4.27 -11.32
CA ALA A 2 -4.20 -3.08 -11.21
C ALA A 2 -3.43 -1.77 -11.48
N LYS A 3 -2.22 -1.64 -10.93
CA LYS A 3 -1.34 -0.48 -11.13
C LYS A 3 -0.91 -0.26 -12.60
N LYS A 4 -0.80 -1.32 -13.42
CA LYS A 4 -0.55 -1.15 -14.87
C LYS A 4 -1.71 -0.45 -15.58
N ARG A 5 -2.94 -0.64 -15.10
CA ARG A 5 -4.15 0.00 -15.65
C ARG A 5 -4.36 1.42 -15.11
N CYS A 6 -3.82 1.72 -13.92
CA CYS A 6 -3.94 3.01 -13.25
C CYS A 6 -2.56 3.51 -12.79
N PRO A 7 -1.78 4.18 -13.65
CA PRO A 7 -0.38 4.53 -13.35
C PRO A 7 -0.20 5.42 -12.11
N LYS A 8 -1.20 6.27 -11.82
CA LYS A 8 -1.22 7.19 -10.67
C LYS A 8 -1.77 6.57 -9.38
N MET A 9 -2.16 5.29 -9.41
CA MET A 9 -2.70 4.60 -8.24
C MET A 9 -1.58 4.27 -7.25
N LEU A 10 -1.81 4.61 -5.98
CA LEU A 10 -1.00 4.20 -4.86
C LEU A 10 -1.62 2.95 -4.21
N VAL A 11 -0.82 1.90 -4.05
CA VAL A 11 -1.28 0.65 -3.42
C VAL A 11 -0.56 0.47 -2.10
N ALA A 12 -1.31 0.49 -1.00
CA ALA A 12 -0.80 0.19 0.34
C ALA A 12 -1.28 -1.17 0.82
N ALA A 13 -0.43 -1.87 1.58
CA ALA A 13 -0.78 -3.06 2.32
C ALA A 13 -0.82 -2.77 3.81
N HIS A 14 -1.82 -3.33 4.48
CA HIS A 14 -2.00 -3.19 5.93
C HIS A 14 -0.79 -3.70 6.72
N GLY A 15 -0.07 -4.70 6.21
CA GLY A 15 1.14 -5.25 6.81
C GLY A 15 1.87 -6.21 5.87
N PRO A 16 2.99 -6.80 6.32
CA PRO A 16 3.90 -7.57 5.46
C PRO A 16 3.26 -8.83 4.87
N ILE A 17 2.36 -9.50 5.60
CA ILE A 17 1.68 -10.71 5.13
C ILE A 17 0.74 -10.39 3.97
N THR A 18 -0.05 -9.33 4.09
CA THR A 18 -0.92 -8.85 3.01
C THR A 18 -0.10 -8.40 1.79
N ALA A 19 1.05 -7.76 2.00
CA ALA A 19 1.94 -7.37 0.91
C ALA A 19 2.48 -8.57 0.13
N ALA A 20 2.92 -9.62 0.83
CA ALA A 20 3.36 -10.86 0.22
C ALA A 20 2.22 -11.55 -0.56
N GLY A 21 1.02 -11.61 0.02
CA GLY A 21 -0.20 -12.12 -0.64
C GLY A 21 -0.52 -11.39 -1.94
N ALA A 22 -0.53 -10.05 -1.88
CA ALA A 22 -0.75 -9.20 -3.04
C ALA A 22 0.32 -9.43 -4.12
N HIS A 23 1.59 -9.56 -3.72
CA HIS A 23 2.68 -9.84 -4.66
C HIS A 23 2.48 -11.18 -5.39
N MET A 24 2.10 -12.24 -4.68
CA MET A 24 1.82 -13.56 -5.27
C MET A 24 0.67 -13.52 -6.28
N LEU A 25 -0.33 -12.65 -6.07
CA LEU A 25 -1.43 -12.42 -7.00
C LEU A 25 -1.07 -11.49 -8.16
N GLY A 26 0.21 -11.10 -8.26
CA GLY A 26 0.65 -10.12 -9.22
C GLY A 26 -0.05 -8.78 -8.97
N VAL A 27 0.05 -8.25 -7.76
CA VAL A 27 -0.27 -6.85 -7.42
C VAL A 27 0.99 -6.21 -6.85
N ARG A 28 1.40 -5.09 -7.43
CA ARG A 28 2.54 -4.33 -6.94
C ARG A 28 2.06 -3.43 -5.80
N VAL A 29 2.64 -3.64 -4.62
CA VAL A 29 2.42 -2.81 -3.43
C VAL A 29 3.52 -1.76 -3.38
N ASP A 30 3.14 -0.53 -3.08
CA ASP A 30 4.04 0.63 -3.01
C ASP A 30 4.42 0.96 -1.57
N LEU A 31 3.49 0.75 -0.63
CA LEU A 31 3.69 0.97 0.80
C LEU A 31 3.19 -0.21 1.60
N VAL A 32 3.91 -0.51 2.67
CA VAL A 32 3.49 -1.46 3.68
C VAL A 32 3.52 -0.73 5.01
N SER A 33 2.40 -0.72 5.73
CA SER A 33 2.38 -0.12 7.07
C SER A 33 3.33 -0.89 8.00
N SER A 34 4.13 -0.16 8.77
CA SER A 34 4.91 -0.71 9.88
C SER A 34 4.08 -0.89 11.15
N GLN A 35 2.96 -0.15 11.27
CA GLN A 35 2.00 -0.26 12.35
C GLN A 35 0.78 -1.03 11.83
N PHE A 36 0.86 -2.35 11.91
CA PHE A 36 -0.12 -3.29 11.36
C PHE A 36 -0.95 -3.99 12.45
N ASP A 37 -0.85 -3.52 13.69
CA ASP A 37 -1.73 -3.87 14.81
C ASP A 37 -3.04 -3.05 14.80
N SER A 38 -3.12 -2.01 13.97
CA SER A 38 -4.27 -1.12 13.84
C SER A 38 -4.49 -0.71 12.39
N PHE A 39 -5.76 -0.62 11.98
CA PHE A 39 -6.14 -0.10 10.65
C PHE A 39 -5.63 1.33 10.43
N GLN A 40 -5.49 2.12 11.49
CA GLN A 40 -5.02 3.51 11.39
C GLN A 40 -3.61 3.59 10.77
N GLY A 41 -2.71 2.63 11.05
CA GLY A 41 -1.34 2.71 10.55
C GLY A 41 -1.24 2.71 9.02
N VAL A 42 -2.11 1.99 8.31
CA VAL A 42 -2.13 2.04 6.84
C VAL A 42 -2.75 3.32 6.30
N VAL A 43 -3.70 3.92 7.03
CA VAL A 43 -4.28 5.22 6.70
C VAL A 43 -3.21 6.31 6.84
N ASP A 44 -2.44 6.30 7.92
CA ASP A 44 -1.37 7.27 8.18
C ASP A 44 -0.23 7.14 7.16
N ALA A 45 0.14 5.91 6.78
CA ALA A 45 1.12 5.65 5.74
C ALA A 45 0.66 6.20 4.37
N LEU A 46 -0.61 6.00 4.02
CA LEU A 46 -1.21 6.56 2.80
C LEU A 46 -1.25 8.09 2.84
N HIS A 47 -1.70 8.67 3.95
CA HIS A 47 -1.79 10.12 4.12
C HIS A 47 -0.41 10.78 3.98
N THR A 48 0.61 10.22 4.64
CA THR A 48 1.99 10.70 4.55
C THR A 48 2.50 10.66 3.12
N GLU A 49 2.29 9.56 2.41
CA GLU A 49 2.77 9.43 1.03
C GLU A 49 2.03 10.33 0.06
N ILE A 50 0.71 10.47 0.19
CA ILE A 50 -0.07 11.40 -0.64
C ILE A 50 0.41 12.85 -0.43
N SER A 51 0.65 13.24 0.83
CA SER A 51 1.15 14.57 1.17
C SER A 51 2.57 14.83 0.65
N ARG A 52 3.38 13.77 0.48
CA ARG A 52 4.72 13.85 -0.11
C ARG A 52 4.67 14.04 -1.64
N LEU A 53 3.57 13.61 -2.26
CA LEU A 53 3.37 13.65 -3.71
C LEU A 53 2.63 14.90 -4.21
N SER A 54 2.01 15.67 -3.30
CA SER A 54 1.37 16.97 -3.56
C SER A 54 2.38 18.12 -3.52
#